data_AF-A0A960SMC7-F1
#
_entry.id   AF-A0A960SMC7-F1
#
_cell.length_a   1.000
_cell.length_b   1.000
_cell.length_c   1.000
_cell.angle_alpha   90.00
_cell.angle_beta   90.00
_cell.angle_gamma   90.00
#
_symmetry.space_group_name_H-M   'P 1'
#
loop_
_entity.id
_entity.type
_entity.pdbx_description
1 polymer ?
#
loop_
_entity_poly.entity_id
_entity_poly.type
_entity_poly.pdbx_seq_one_letter_code
_entity_poly.pdbx_strand_id
1 'polypeptide(L)'
;NGLGVVWVVSGGWYSAHEAINAKTVQPLLNHGYTVFAVVHGSNPRFHIPELVQQMERSVRFIRANAKKYRIDPDRIGVAGGSAGGHLSLMLATHGGPGKPDAKDPVDRESSAVQAVGCFFPPTDFLNYGRPGESAVGVGRLSGFRGALGPEAETAEGRQRLGREISPVNFITEQTAPTLIIHGDADKLVPIQQAELFISKAKAAGVPVKLIVREGKDHGWPEIFVDLKLLADWFDVYLCPETGLEPATGFLPPAPAGQKWRLTWHDEFNGALVNDLKWNRLGDWKRRDGFWIQEDAYLDGQGKLVLRTRKDGDRFTCGAVNTSGKFDHAFGFYVARCRMPAEPGHWPAFWMMSGGVGKVGDDGRDGTEIDIMELPWRDGKVTMNLHWDGYGEHHKSAGHRLTIPELTDGFHDYALWWSPTEYVFYVDGKEVWRSDAGGVSQVKEYLKLTEEIGTWGGDITQATLPDEFLVEYVRVYDLVPE
;
A
#
# COMPACT_ATOMS: atom_id res chain seq x y z
N ASN A 1 -2.93 13.95 12.57
CA ASN A 1 -1.70 13.36 12.01
C ASN A 1 -0.95 14.31 11.06
N GLY A 2 -1.38 15.58 10.88
CA GLY A 2 -0.74 16.50 9.93
C GLY A 2 -1.19 16.31 8.48
N LEU A 3 -2.21 15.49 8.22
CA LEU A 3 -2.67 15.15 6.88
C LEU A 3 -4.10 15.63 6.65
N GLY A 4 -4.42 15.99 5.40
CA GLY A 4 -5.72 16.51 4.99
C GLY A 4 -6.46 15.56 4.06
N VAL A 5 -7.78 15.40 4.26
CA VAL A 5 -8.66 14.70 3.31
C VAL A 5 -9.83 15.58 2.94
N VAL A 6 -10.01 15.83 1.64
CA VAL A 6 -11.20 16.49 1.10
C VAL A 6 -12.32 15.46 1.00
N TRP A 7 -13.43 15.71 1.68
CA TRP A 7 -14.67 14.95 1.50
C TRP A 7 -15.62 15.72 0.60
N VAL A 8 -15.85 15.21 -0.60
CA VAL A 8 -16.73 15.84 -1.59
C VAL A 8 -18.18 15.54 -1.23
N VAL A 9 -18.88 16.54 -0.69
CA VAL A 9 -20.30 16.43 -0.32
C VAL A 9 -21.12 16.56 -1.60
N SER A 10 -21.41 15.45 -2.28
CA SER A 10 -22.13 15.50 -3.56
C SER A 10 -22.94 14.24 -3.83
N GLY A 11 -24.20 14.42 -4.22
CA GLY A 11 -25.07 13.37 -4.76
C GLY A 11 -25.77 13.86 -6.02
N GLY A 12 -25.61 13.17 -7.15
CA GLY A 12 -26.16 13.63 -8.44
C GLY A 12 -25.67 15.02 -8.87
N TRP A 13 -24.45 15.40 -8.47
CA TRP A 13 -23.86 16.72 -8.64
C TRP A 13 -24.66 17.86 -7.99
N TYR A 14 -25.44 17.52 -6.96
CA TYR A 14 -26.05 18.43 -6.03
C TYR A 14 -25.30 18.39 -4.70
N SER A 15 -25.06 19.56 -4.13
CA SER A 15 -24.34 19.77 -2.88
C SER A 15 -25.07 20.78 -1.99
N ALA A 16 -25.03 20.55 -0.68
CA ALA A 16 -25.70 21.36 0.32
C ALA A 16 -24.95 21.28 1.66
N HIS A 17 -24.95 22.36 2.43
CA HIS A 17 -24.27 22.40 3.74
C HIS A 17 -24.96 21.49 4.75
N GLU A 18 -26.27 21.31 4.62
CA GLU A 18 -27.12 20.44 5.43
C GLU A 18 -26.75 18.96 5.28
N ALA A 19 -26.06 18.59 4.20
CA ALA A 19 -25.59 17.22 3.97
C ALA A 19 -24.25 16.92 4.65
N ILE A 20 -23.62 17.90 5.31
CA ILE A 20 -22.39 17.68 6.08
C ILE A 20 -22.72 16.87 7.33
N ASN A 21 -22.15 15.68 7.44
CA ASN A 21 -22.33 14.79 8.58
C ASN A 21 -20.99 14.19 9.02
N ALA A 22 -20.51 14.59 10.19
CA ALA A 22 -19.25 14.07 10.75
C ALA A 22 -19.27 12.55 10.99
N LYS A 23 -20.44 11.97 11.27
CA LYS A 23 -20.57 10.51 11.46
C LYS A 23 -20.24 9.74 10.18
N THR A 24 -20.55 10.31 9.02
CA THR A 24 -20.21 9.70 7.73
C THR A 24 -18.70 9.53 7.63
N VAL A 25 -17.92 10.57 7.94
CA VAL A 25 -16.45 10.56 7.81
C VAL A 25 -15.72 10.12 9.09
N GLN A 26 -16.43 9.53 10.06
CA GLN A 26 -15.85 9.14 11.34
C GLN A 26 -14.61 8.23 11.22
N PRO A 27 -14.55 7.26 10.29
CA PRO A 27 -13.34 6.45 10.10
C PRO A 27 -12.10 7.30 9.77
N LEU A 28 -12.23 8.33 8.91
CA LEU A 28 -11.13 9.24 8.60
C LEU A 28 -10.71 10.06 9.84
N LEU A 29 -11.69 10.53 10.63
CA LEU A 29 -11.40 11.26 11.86
C LEU A 29 -10.71 10.36 12.90
N ASN A 30 -11.08 9.09 12.99
CA ASN A 30 -10.45 8.12 13.90
C ASN A 30 -8.98 7.85 13.53
N HIS A 31 -8.63 7.92 12.24
CA HIS A 31 -7.23 7.84 11.76
C HIS A 31 -6.48 9.17 11.93
N GLY A 32 -7.11 10.19 12.53
CA GLY A 32 -6.48 11.45 12.90
C GLY A 32 -6.35 12.47 11.75
N TYR A 33 -7.03 12.26 10.63
CA TYR A 33 -7.06 13.20 9.51
C TYR A 33 -7.83 14.48 9.84
N THR A 34 -7.37 15.59 9.25
CA THR A 34 -8.20 16.79 9.15
C THR A 34 -9.08 16.67 7.92
N VAL A 35 -10.40 16.53 8.12
CA VAL A 35 -11.35 16.35 7.02
C VAL A 35 -11.99 17.68 6.62
N PHE A 36 -11.93 18.01 5.33
CA PHE A 36 -12.56 19.18 4.73
C PHE A 36 -13.80 18.75 3.96
N ALA A 37 -14.98 18.91 4.57
CA ALA A 37 -16.24 18.70 3.87
C ALA A 37 -16.47 19.85 2.87
N VAL A 38 -16.28 19.59 1.58
CA VAL A 38 -16.40 20.60 0.52
C VAL A 38 -17.78 20.54 -0.09
N VAL A 39 -18.47 21.68 -0.03
CA VAL A 39 -19.76 21.93 -0.68
C VAL A 39 -19.50 22.79 -1.90
N HIS A 40 -19.75 22.23 -3.08
CA HIS A 40 -19.62 22.95 -4.35
C HIS A 40 -20.96 23.62 -4.72
N GLY A 41 -20.96 24.48 -5.74
CA GLY A 41 -22.19 25.03 -6.33
C GLY A 41 -23.09 23.92 -6.87
N SER A 42 -24.39 24.15 -7.01
CA SER A 42 -25.33 23.10 -7.40
C SER A 42 -26.05 23.38 -8.71
N ASN A 43 -26.51 22.31 -9.35
CA ASN A 43 -27.49 22.40 -10.41
C ASN A 43 -28.78 23.11 -9.92
N PRO A 44 -29.57 23.73 -10.82
CA PRO A 44 -29.30 23.94 -12.25
C PRO A 44 -28.35 25.11 -12.54
N ARG A 45 -27.81 25.80 -11.53
CA ARG A 45 -27.00 27.01 -11.72
C ARG A 45 -25.57 26.71 -12.19
N PHE A 46 -24.99 25.61 -11.73
CA PHE A 46 -23.64 25.18 -12.08
C PHE A 46 -23.69 23.77 -12.68
N HIS A 47 -22.86 23.53 -13.70
CA HIS A 47 -22.76 22.26 -14.41
C HIS A 47 -21.39 21.63 -14.14
N ILE A 48 -21.25 20.35 -14.50
CA ILE A 48 -20.08 19.54 -14.13
C ILE A 48 -18.73 20.22 -14.45
N PRO A 49 -18.50 20.84 -15.63
CA PRO A 49 -17.24 21.55 -15.89
C PRO A 49 -16.92 22.64 -14.88
N GLU A 50 -17.92 23.45 -14.48
CA GLU A 50 -17.74 24.46 -13.43
C GLU A 50 -17.56 23.83 -12.05
N LEU A 51 -18.20 22.69 -11.77
CA LEU A 51 -18.00 21.97 -10.51
C LEU A 51 -16.56 21.46 -10.39
N VAL A 52 -15.98 20.93 -11.47
CA VAL A 52 -14.57 20.50 -11.49
C VAL A 52 -13.64 21.68 -11.15
N GLN A 53 -13.85 22.84 -11.77
CA GLN A 53 -13.06 24.05 -11.46
C GLN A 53 -13.21 24.50 -10.00
N GLN A 54 -14.42 24.39 -9.43
CA GLN A 54 -14.66 24.70 -8.03
C GLN A 54 -13.96 23.71 -7.09
N MET A 55 -13.95 22.42 -7.44
CA MET A 55 -13.23 21.41 -6.69
C MET A 55 -11.72 21.62 -6.73
N GLU A 56 -11.14 21.93 -7.89
CA GLU A 56 -9.73 22.31 -7.98
C GLU A 56 -9.41 23.51 -7.08
N ARG A 57 -10.25 24.55 -7.17
CA ARG A 57 -10.09 25.76 -6.35
C ARG A 57 -10.23 25.48 -4.86
N SER A 58 -11.03 24.49 -4.46
CA SER A 58 -11.17 24.08 -3.06
C SER A 58 -9.86 23.47 -2.52
N VAL A 59 -9.19 22.62 -3.30
CA VAL A 59 -7.88 22.03 -2.94
C VAL A 59 -6.84 23.14 -2.84
N ARG A 60 -6.81 24.04 -3.83
CA ARG A 60 -5.94 25.23 -3.80
C ARG A 60 -6.14 26.06 -2.53
N PHE A 61 -7.38 26.31 -2.13
CA PHE A 61 -7.71 27.06 -0.93
C PHE A 61 -7.23 26.36 0.34
N ILE A 62 -7.42 25.03 0.42
CA ILE A 62 -6.94 24.23 1.55
C ILE A 62 -5.41 24.29 1.63
N ARG A 63 -4.73 24.12 0.49
CA ARG A 63 -3.26 24.18 0.38
C ARG A 63 -2.70 25.54 0.79
N ALA A 64 -3.26 26.63 0.27
CA ALA A 64 -2.88 28.01 0.65
C ALA A 64 -3.03 28.28 2.16
N ASN A 65 -3.92 27.53 2.84
CA ASN A 65 -4.22 27.68 4.25
C ASN A 65 -3.71 26.50 5.10
N ALA A 66 -2.84 25.62 4.56
CA ALA A 66 -2.41 24.39 5.22
C ALA A 66 -1.82 24.64 6.63
N LYS A 67 -1.03 25.72 6.78
CA LYS A 67 -0.48 26.16 8.08
C LYS A 67 -1.57 26.46 9.11
N LYS A 68 -2.68 27.10 8.70
CA LYS A 68 -3.82 27.40 9.57
C LYS A 68 -4.50 26.12 10.03
N TYR A 69 -4.63 25.14 9.13
CA TYR A 69 -5.28 23.86 9.42
C TYR A 69 -4.35 22.82 10.04
N ARG A 70 -3.05 23.13 10.19
CA ARG A 70 -2.01 22.23 10.72
C ARG A 70 -1.92 20.92 9.92
N ILE A 71 -2.01 21.04 8.60
CA ILE A 71 -1.75 19.94 7.67
C ILE A 71 -0.53 20.24 6.80
N ASP A 72 0.06 19.21 6.22
CA ASP A 72 1.06 19.28 5.17
C ASP A 72 0.37 19.62 3.83
N PRO A 73 0.74 20.75 3.17
CA PRO A 73 0.16 21.14 1.88
C PRO A 73 0.41 20.13 0.74
N ASP A 74 1.41 19.26 0.88
CA ASP A 74 1.80 18.26 -0.11
C ASP A 74 1.27 16.87 0.21
N ARG A 75 0.33 16.75 1.17
CA ARG A 75 -0.31 15.49 1.58
C ARG A 75 -1.83 15.65 1.74
N ILE A 76 -2.50 15.86 0.62
CA ILE A 76 -3.95 16.05 0.56
C ILE A 76 -4.58 14.90 -0.25
N GLY A 77 -5.44 14.12 0.40
CA GLY A 77 -6.30 13.13 -0.27
C GLY A 77 -7.67 13.70 -0.62
N VAL A 78 -8.42 12.99 -1.46
CA VAL A 78 -9.82 13.32 -1.76
C VAL A 78 -10.70 12.08 -1.82
N ALA A 79 -11.91 12.18 -1.28
CA ALA A 79 -12.88 11.10 -1.25
C ALA A 79 -14.32 11.56 -1.47
N GLY A 80 -15.14 10.65 -1.98
CA GLY A 80 -16.58 10.84 -2.15
C GLY A 80 -17.25 9.64 -2.80
N GLY A 81 -18.59 9.62 -2.81
CA GLY A 81 -19.37 8.57 -3.48
C GLY A 81 -20.16 9.12 -4.65
N SER A 82 -20.46 8.29 -5.65
CA SER A 82 -21.28 8.65 -6.82
C SER A 82 -20.73 9.91 -7.52
N ALA A 83 -21.51 10.99 -7.63
CA ALA A 83 -21.06 12.28 -8.16
C ALA A 83 -19.86 12.87 -7.41
N GLY A 84 -19.78 12.70 -6.09
CA GLY A 84 -18.60 13.10 -5.30
C GLY A 84 -17.38 12.24 -5.64
N GLY A 85 -17.59 10.96 -5.93
CA GLY A 85 -16.55 10.05 -6.42
C GLY A 85 -16.05 10.44 -7.81
N HIS A 86 -16.96 10.83 -8.71
CA HIS A 86 -16.62 11.38 -10.02
C HIS A 86 -15.77 12.64 -9.92
N LEU A 87 -16.19 13.62 -9.12
CA LEU A 87 -15.41 14.84 -8.91
C LEU A 87 -14.07 14.58 -8.22
N SER A 88 -13.99 13.56 -7.36
CA SER A 88 -12.73 13.10 -6.77
C SER A 88 -11.79 12.54 -7.85
N LEU A 89 -12.30 11.75 -8.80
CA LEU A 89 -11.51 11.23 -9.91
C LEU A 89 -11.10 12.33 -10.91
N MET A 90 -11.95 13.34 -11.12
CA MET A 90 -11.55 14.51 -11.91
C MET A 90 -10.38 15.25 -11.25
N LEU A 91 -10.38 15.41 -9.92
CA LEU A 91 -9.21 15.94 -9.21
C LEU A 91 -7.99 15.03 -9.34
N ALA A 92 -8.17 13.71 -9.32
CA ALA A 92 -7.09 12.73 -9.48
C ALA A 92 -6.36 12.85 -10.82
N THR A 93 -7.11 13.14 -11.89
CA THR A 93 -6.60 13.12 -13.27
C THR A 93 -6.32 14.50 -13.85
N HIS A 94 -6.99 15.56 -13.36
CA HIS A 94 -6.80 16.95 -13.83
C HIS A 94 -5.99 17.81 -12.85
N GLY A 95 -5.95 17.43 -11.57
CA GLY A 95 -5.30 18.21 -10.54
C GLY A 95 -3.86 18.52 -10.90
N GLY A 96 -3.53 19.81 -11.00
CA GLY A 96 -2.24 20.25 -11.52
C GLY A 96 -1.78 21.58 -10.92
N PRO A 97 -0.60 22.07 -11.34
CA PRO A 97 -0.03 23.33 -10.86
C PRO A 97 -1.00 24.49 -11.08
N GLY A 98 -1.01 25.44 -10.14
CA GLY A 98 -1.74 26.69 -10.30
C GLY A 98 -1.08 27.59 -11.35
N LYS A 99 -1.75 28.71 -11.66
CA LYS A 99 -1.22 29.71 -12.60
C LYS A 99 -0.28 30.64 -11.85
N PRO A 100 1.05 30.66 -12.12
CA PRO A 100 2.00 31.44 -11.32
C PRO A 100 1.69 32.96 -11.30
N ASP A 101 1.08 33.46 -12.36
CA ASP A 101 0.71 34.85 -12.58
C ASP A 101 -0.74 35.19 -12.18
N ALA A 102 -1.47 34.25 -11.56
CA ALA A 102 -2.84 34.51 -11.11
C ALA A 102 -2.90 35.69 -10.14
N LYS A 103 -3.95 36.51 -10.26
CA LYS A 103 -4.14 37.68 -9.37
C LYS A 103 -4.39 37.25 -7.93
N ASP A 104 -5.22 36.23 -7.73
CA ASP A 104 -5.47 35.64 -6.42
C ASP A 104 -4.34 34.64 -6.08
N PRO A 105 -3.62 34.79 -4.96
CA PRO A 105 -2.61 33.83 -4.52
C PRO A 105 -3.11 32.40 -4.43
N VAL A 106 -4.38 32.18 -4.10
CA VAL A 106 -4.95 30.83 -4.04
C VAL A 106 -4.90 30.16 -5.40
N ASP A 107 -5.15 30.89 -6.49
CA ASP A 107 -5.16 30.33 -7.84
C ASP A 107 -3.74 30.01 -8.37
N ARG A 108 -2.70 30.40 -7.62
CA ARG A 108 -1.29 30.03 -7.88
C ARG A 108 -0.93 28.68 -7.27
N GLU A 109 -1.68 28.23 -6.26
CA GLU A 109 -1.45 26.93 -5.64
C GLU A 109 -1.80 25.80 -6.59
N SER A 110 -1.12 24.67 -6.40
CA SER A 110 -1.50 23.43 -7.07
C SER A 110 -2.91 22.98 -6.63
N SER A 111 -3.60 22.25 -7.50
CA SER A 111 -4.84 21.52 -7.21
C SER A 111 -4.63 20.01 -7.19
N ALA A 112 -3.39 19.54 -7.42
CA ALA A 112 -3.05 18.12 -7.39
C ALA A 112 -3.28 17.54 -5.99
N VAL A 113 -3.82 16.33 -5.94
CA VAL A 113 -4.03 15.53 -4.73
C VAL A 113 -3.11 14.32 -4.76
N GLN A 114 -2.76 13.77 -3.59
CA GLN A 114 -1.77 12.69 -3.48
C GLN A 114 -2.40 11.30 -3.39
N ALA A 115 -3.71 11.21 -3.16
CA ALA A 115 -4.43 9.95 -3.13
C ALA A 115 -5.94 10.17 -3.31
N VAL A 116 -6.62 9.20 -3.91
CA VAL A 116 -8.08 9.20 -4.05
C VAL A 116 -8.67 7.90 -3.53
N GLY A 117 -9.77 8.02 -2.80
CA GLY A 117 -10.60 6.88 -2.39
C GLY A 117 -12.07 7.19 -2.64
N CYS A 118 -12.75 6.42 -3.49
CA CYS A 118 -14.13 6.74 -3.84
C CYS A 118 -15.05 5.52 -4.00
N PHE A 119 -16.35 5.79 -3.95
CA PHE A 119 -17.40 4.79 -4.09
C PHE A 119 -18.15 4.96 -5.41
N PHE A 120 -18.29 3.87 -6.17
CA PHE A 120 -19.11 3.74 -7.39
C PHE A 120 -19.15 5.00 -8.29
N PRO A 121 -17.99 5.53 -8.72
CA PRO A 121 -17.93 6.75 -9.52
C PRO A 121 -18.32 6.47 -10.98
N PRO A 122 -19.07 7.37 -11.65
CA PRO A 122 -19.09 7.39 -13.11
C PRO A 122 -17.73 7.87 -13.64
N THR A 123 -17.23 7.23 -14.72
CA THR A 123 -15.85 7.43 -15.19
C THR A 123 -15.74 7.67 -16.70
N ASP A 124 -16.67 7.15 -17.50
CA ASP A 124 -16.78 7.32 -18.95
C ASP A 124 -18.25 7.54 -19.37
N PHE A 125 -18.58 8.80 -19.65
CA PHE A 125 -19.93 9.24 -20.01
C PHE A 125 -20.32 8.93 -21.46
N LEU A 126 -19.39 8.44 -22.29
CA LEU A 126 -19.66 8.07 -23.69
C LEU A 126 -19.67 6.55 -23.90
N ASN A 127 -19.20 5.77 -22.92
CA ASN A 127 -19.23 4.31 -22.90
C ASN A 127 -19.80 3.81 -21.56
N TYR A 128 -21.09 4.05 -21.34
CA TYR A 128 -21.74 3.92 -20.04
C TYR A 128 -22.44 2.57 -19.86
N GLY A 129 -21.67 1.56 -19.45
CA GLY A 129 -22.11 0.17 -19.29
C GLY A 129 -21.89 -0.71 -20.52
N ARG A 130 -21.75 -0.10 -21.70
CA ARG A 130 -21.28 -0.75 -22.93
C ARG A 130 -20.68 0.29 -23.90
N PRO A 131 -19.84 -0.12 -24.84
CA PRO A 131 -19.25 0.78 -25.82
C PRO A 131 -20.30 1.58 -26.61
N GLY A 132 -20.09 2.89 -26.75
CA GLY A 132 -20.94 3.80 -27.49
C GLY A 132 -22.26 4.21 -26.82
N GLU A 133 -22.58 3.67 -25.64
CA GLU A 133 -23.75 4.10 -24.88
C GLU A 133 -23.46 5.40 -24.12
N SER A 134 -24.02 6.52 -24.59
CA SER A 134 -23.86 7.80 -23.90
C SER A 134 -24.79 7.93 -22.69
N ALA A 135 -24.27 8.52 -21.62
CA ALA A 135 -25.04 8.97 -20.45
C ALA A 135 -25.12 10.50 -20.34
N VAL A 136 -24.71 11.24 -21.37
CA VAL A 136 -24.74 12.70 -21.35
C VAL A 136 -26.14 13.18 -21.77
N GLY A 137 -27.02 13.53 -20.83
CA GLY A 137 -28.37 14.05 -21.10
C GLY A 137 -29.36 13.01 -21.63
N VAL A 138 -28.91 11.77 -21.81
CA VAL A 138 -29.66 10.61 -22.31
C VAL A 138 -29.30 9.36 -21.50
N GLY A 139 -29.99 8.25 -21.76
CA GLY A 139 -29.67 6.96 -21.12
C GLY A 139 -29.86 6.96 -19.60
N ARG A 140 -29.00 6.23 -18.89
CA ARG A 140 -29.10 6.00 -17.44
C ARG A 140 -29.05 7.28 -16.61
N LEU A 141 -28.36 8.32 -17.08
CA LEU A 141 -28.24 9.59 -16.38
C LEU A 141 -29.14 10.70 -16.94
N SER A 142 -30.16 10.36 -17.74
CA SER A 142 -31.11 11.34 -18.29
C SER A 142 -31.85 12.17 -17.23
N GLY A 143 -31.99 11.66 -16.00
CA GLY A 143 -32.54 12.40 -14.86
C GLY A 143 -31.63 13.50 -14.29
N PHE A 144 -30.35 13.55 -14.68
CA PHE A 144 -29.35 14.49 -14.15
C PHE A 144 -29.03 15.64 -15.13
N ARG A 145 -29.95 15.96 -16.06
CA ARG A 145 -29.76 17.02 -17.08
C ARG A 145 -29.32 18.36 -16.50
N GLY A 146 -29.82 18.74 -15.31
CA GLY A 146 -29.44 19.99 -14.65
C GLY A 146 -27.93 20.09 -14.37
N ALA A 147 -27.25 18.97 -14.11
CA ALA A 147 -25.81 18.93 -13.90
C ALA A 147 -25.01 18.94 -15.21
N LEU A 148 -25.61 18.49 -16.30
CA LEU A 148 -24.96 18.36 -17.62
C LEU A 148 -25.11 19.64 -18.45
N GLY A 149 -26.10 20.48 -18.12
CA GLY A 149 -26.28 21.78 -18.74
C GLY A 149 -26.77 21.73 -20.19
N PRO A 150 -26.94 22.90 -20.82
CA PRO A 150 -27.54 23.01 -22.14
C PRO A 150 -26.73 22.36 -23.26
N GLU A 151 -25.42 22.19 -23.09
CA GLU A 151 -24.57 21.53 -24.08
C GLU A 151 -24.99 20.06 -24.33
N ALA A 152 -25.54 19.39 -23.31
CA ALA A 152 -26.01 18.02 -23.41
C ALA A 152 -27.27 17.83 -24.29
N GLU A 153 -27.92 18.92 -24.72
CA GLU A 153 -29.14 18.84 -25.53
C GLU A 153 -28.86 18.47 -26.99
N THR A 154 -27.65 18.78 -27.51
CA THR A 154 -27.25 18.46 -28.90
C THR A 154 -26.36 17.22 -28.97
N ALA A 155 -26.39 16.48 -30.08
CA ALA A 155 -25.53 15.30 -30.24
C ALA A 155 -24.03 15.65 -30.20
N GLU A 156 -23.63 16.75 -30.83
CA GLU A 156 -22.24 17.24 -30.80
C GLU A 156 -21.82 17.71 -29.42
N GLY A 157 -22.68 18.45 -28.73
CA GLY A 157 -22.42 18.89 -27.37
C GLY A 157 -22.31 17.73 -26.38
N ARG A 158 -23.16 16.69 -26.52
CA ARG A 158 -23.01 15.44 -25.75
C ARG A 158 -21.63 14.81 -25.93
N GLN A 159 -21.12 14.77 -27.16
CA GLN A 159 -19.80 14.22 -27.47
C GLN A 159 -18.68 15.04 -26.87
N ARG A 160 -18.73 16.37 -26.97
CA ARG A 160 -17.71 17.26 -26.37
C ARG A 160 -17.73 17.17 -24.85
N LEU A 161 -18.89 17.42 -24.25
CA LEU A 161 -19.06 17.38 -22.80
C LEU A 161 -18.68 16.02 -22.24
N GLY A 162 -19.13 14.93 -22.87
CA GLY A 162 -18.81 13.57 -22.44
C GLY A 162 -17.31 13.29 -22.44
N ARG A 163 -16.53 13.84 -23.37
CA ARG A 163 -15.06 13.72 -23.35
C ARG A 163 -14.43 14.52 -22.20
N GLU A 164 -14.91 15.74 -22.01
CA GLU A 164 -14.42 16.69 -21.00
C GLU A 164 -14.64 16.19 -19.57
N ILE A 165 -15.81 15.60 -19.30
CA ILE A 165 -16.19 15.19 -17.93
C ILE A 165 -15.85 13.73 -17.61
N SER A 166 -15.22 12.99 -18.54
CA SER A 166 -14.87 11.59 -18.30
C SER A 166 -13.44 11.47 -17.79
N PRO A 167 -13.21 11.21 -16.48
CA PRO A 167 -11.86 11.15 -15.92
C PRO A 167 -10.97 10.11 -16.61
N VAL A 168 -11.53 9.04 -17.20
CA VAL A 168 -10.75 8.02 -17.93
C VAL A 168 -9.98 8.53 -19.15
N ASN A 169 -10.28 9.74 -19.63
CA ASN A 169 -9.60 10.34 -20.77
C ASN A 169 -8.33 11.09 -20.39
N PHE A 170 -8.09 11.27 -19.10
CA PHE A 170 -7.02 12.11 -18.56
C PHE A 170 -6.06 11.34 -17.65
N ILE A 171 -6.16 10.02 -17.65
CA ILE A 171 -5.27 9.15 -16.90
C ILE A 171 -3.87 9.23 -17.51
N THR A 172 -2.89 9.54 -16.67
CA THR A 172 -1.45 9.54 -16.96
C THR A 172 -0.68 8.91 -15.80
N GLU A 173 0.63 8.74 -15.94
CA GLU A 173 1.51 8.32 -14.83
C GLU A 173 1.45 9.28 -13.62
N GLN A 174 1.01 10.53 -13.80
CA GLN A 174 0.87 11.51 -12.72
C GLN A 174 -0.50 11.45 -12.02
N THR A 175 -1.42 10.60 -12.51
CA THR A 175 -2.71 10.40 -11.85
C THR A 175 -2.51 9.87 -10.44
N ALA A 176 -3.23 10.45 -9.47
CA ALA A 176 -3.08 10.08 -8.07
C ALA A 176 -3.43 8.59 -7.83
N PRO A 177 -2.71 7.90 -6.92
CA PRO A 177 -3.08 6.58 -6.44
C PRO A 177 -4.58 6.48 -6.09
N THR A 178 -5.29 5.55 -6.73
CA THR A 178 -6.75 5.50 -6.67
C THR A 178 -7.31 4.16 -6.15
N LEU A 179 -8.09 4.22 -5.08
CA LEU A 179 -8.96 3.14 -4.62
C LEU A 179 -10.41 3.40 -5.06
N ILE A 180 -11.03 2.42 -5.71
CA ILE A 180 -12.47 2.41 -6.03
C ILE A 180 -13.13 1.24 -5.30
N ILE A 181 -14.24 1.51 -4.61
CA ILE A 181 -15.12 0.48 -4.04
C ILE A 181 -16.47 0.52 -4.76
N HIS A 182 -16.90 -0.61 -5.34
CA HIS A 182 -18.09 -0.66 -6.20
C HIS A 182 -18.89 -1.94 -5.97
N GLY A 183 -20.22 -1.82 -5.87
CA GLY A 183 -21.13 -2.97 -5.92
C GLY A 183 -21.36 -3.48 -7.35
N ASP A 184 -21.28 -4.79 -7.57
CA ASP A 184 -21.43 -5.38 -8.90
C ASP A 184 -22.88 -5.42 -9.42
N ALA A 185 -23.86 -5.18 -8.54
CA ALA A 185 -25.28 -5.10 -8.88
C ALA A 185 -25.79 -3.67 -9.09
N ASP A 186 -24.88 -2.68 -9.17
CA ASP A 186 -25.21 -1.26 -9.35
C ASP A 186 -25.94 -1.00 -10.67
N LYS A 187 -27.21 -0.60 -10.56
CA LYS A 187 -28.08 -0.32 -11.71
C LYS A 187 -27.91 1.09 -12.26
N LEU A 188 -27.45 2.03 -11.42
CA LEU A 188 -27.30 3.43 -11.79
C LEU A 188 -25.96 3.65 -12.49
N VAL A 189 -24.86 3.26 -11.85
CA VAL A 189 -23.49 3.35 -12.38
C VAL A 189 -22.96 1.92 -12.57
N PRO A 190 -23.00 1.36 -13.79
CA PRO A 190 -22.55 -0.01 -14.02
C PRO A 190 -21.08 -0.19 -13.60
N ILE A 191 -20.74 -1.31 -12.95
CA ILE A 191 -19.40 -1.62 -12.43
C ILE A 191 -18.29 -1.53 -13.49
N GLN A 192 -18.65 -1.73 -14.76
CA GLN A 192 -17.79 -1.49 -15.93
C GLN A 192 -17.08 -0.13 -15.88
N GLN A 193 -17.68 0.89 -15.27
CA GLN A 193 -17.06 2.21 -15.09
C GLN A 193 -15.82 2.13 -14.20
N ALA A 194 -15.89 1.42 -13.08
CA ALA A 194 -14.74 1.19 -12.21
C ALA A 194 -13.69 0.29 -12.88
N GLU A 195 -14.12 -0.81 -13.50
CA GLU A 195 -13.22 -1.75 -14.20
C GLU A 195 -12.42 -1.05 -15.32
N LEU A 196 -13.07 -0.20 -16.11
CA LEU A 196 -12.43 0.56 -17.18
C LEU A 196 -11.38 1.53 -16.64
N PHE A 197 -11.70 2.27 -15.58
CA PHE A 197 -10.77 3.20 -14.96
C PHE A 197 -9.53 2.45 -14.43
N ILE A 198 -9.75 1.37 -13.68
CA ILE A 198 -8.69 0.56 -13.07
C ILE A 198 -7.78 -0.04 -14.13
N SER A 199 -8.35 -0.58 -15.21
CA SER A 199 -7.60 -1.13 -16.34
C SER A 199 -6.69 -0.08 -17.00
N LYS A 200 -7.25 1.10 -17.31
CA LYS A 200 -6.48 2.20 -17.91
C LYS A 200 -5.41 2.75 -16.98
N ALA A 201 -5.73 2.97 -15.71
CA ALA A 201 -4.79 3.48 -14.70
C ALA A 201 -3.64 2.51 -14.46
N LYS A 202 -3.92 1.20 -14.36
CA LYS A 202 -2.89 0.16 -14.27
C LYS A 202 -1.98 0.14 -15.50
N ALA A 203 -2.54 0.30 -16.70
CA ALA A 203 -1.76 0.38 -17.94
C ALA A 203 -0.85 1.62 -17.99
N ALA A 204 -1.23 2.70 -17.30
CA ALA A 204 -0.43 3.91 -17.15
C ALA A 204 0.57 3.87 -15.98
N GLY A 205 0.70 2.73 -15.28
CA GLY A 205 1.60 2.58 -14.13
C GLY A 205 1.10 3.19 -12.82
N VAL A 206 -0.16 3.63 -12.76
CA VAL A 206 -0.75 4.25 -11.58
C VAL A 206 -1.09 3.18 -10.54
N PRO A 207 -0.72 3.36 -9.25
CA PRO A 207 -1.19 2.49 -8.18
C PRO A 207 -2.71 2.53 -8.05
N VAL A 208 -3.37 1.41 -8.29
CA VAL A 208 -4.83 1.33 -8.23
C VAL A 208 -5.34 0.04 -7.60
N LYS A 209 -6.50 0.14 -6.96
CA LYS A 209 -7.21 -1.02 -6.39
C LYS A 209 -8.70 -0.90 -6.62
N LEU A 210 -9.32 -2.00 -7.04
CA LEU A 210 -10.77 -2.16 -7.11
C LEU A 210 -11.20 -3.14 -6.03
N ILE A 211 -12.12 -2.71 -5.17
CA ILE A 211 -12.79 -3.58 -4.22
C ILE A 211 -14.23 -3.76 -4.68
N VAL A 212 -14.55 -4.97 -5.12
CA VAL A 212 -15.91 -5.32 -5.55
C VAL A 212 -16.71 -5.79 -4.34
N ARG A 213 -17.94 -5.31 -4.22
CA ARG A 213 -18.92 -5.75 -3.21
C ARG A 213 -20.01 -6.55 -3.91
N GLU A 214 -19.89 -7.88 -3.81
CA GLU A 214 -20.80 -8.81 -4.47
C GLU A 214 -22.26 -8.60 -4.02
N GLY A 215 -23.17 -8.55 -4.98
CA GLY A 215 -24.61 -8.35 -4.80
C GLY A 215 -25.02 -6.96 -4.31
N LYS A 216 -24.10 -6.00 -4.19
CA LYS A 216 -24.43 -4.63 -3.72
C LYS A 216 -24.77 -3.70 -4.89
N ASP A 217 -25.75 -2.82 -4.67
CA ASP A 217 -26.21 -1.81 -5.64
C ASP A 217 -25.39 -0.50 -5.51
N HIS A 218 -25.87 0.64 -6.02
CA HIS A 218 -25.27 2.00 -5.95
C HIS A 218 -25.02 2.56 -4.53
N GLY A 219 -25.21 1.73 -3.51
CA GLY A 219 -25.07 2.04 -2.09
C GLY A 219 -25.54 0.84 -1.28
N TRP A 220 -25.01 0.67 -0.06
CA TRP A 220 -25.39 -0.42 0.83
C TRP A 220 -25.35 0.03 2.29
N PRO A 221 -26.08 -0.65 3.19
CA PRO A 221 -26.13 -0.26 4.60
C PRO A 221 -24.74 -0.20 5.25
N GLU A 222 -23.85 -1.14 4.92
CA GLU A 222 -22.52 -1.27 5.53
C GLU A 222 -21.45 -0.36 4.91
N ILE A 223 -21.81 0.58 4.02
CA ILE A 223 -20.83 1.42 3.31
C ILE A 223 -19.93 2.24 4.25
N PHE A 224 -20.40 2.53 5.47
CA PHE A 224 -19.61 3.19 6.50
C PHE A 224 -18.44 2.35 7.03
N VAL A 225 -18.55 1.01 6.96
CA VAL A 225 -17.44 0.10 7.30
C VAL A 225 -16.35 0.19 6.24
N ASP A 226 -16.75 0.30 4.97
CA ASP A 226 -15.84 0.39 3.83
C ASP A 226 -15.09 1.74 3.78
N LEU A 227 -15.59 2.78 4.46
CA LEU A 227 -14.85 4.03 4.64
C LEU A 227 -13.55 3.84 5.42
N LYS A 228 -13.44 2.81 6.26
CA LYS A 228 -12.16 2.45 6.88
C LYS A 228 -11.12 2.11 5.81
N LEU A 229 -11.50 1.40 4.75
CA LEU A 229 -10.59 1.02 3.66
C LEU A 229 -10.06 2.24 2.89
N LEU A 230 -10.84 3.32 2.82
CA LEU A 230 -10.38 4.59 2.26
C LEU A 230 -9.38 5.28 3.21
N ALA A 231 -9.62 5.24 4.52
CA ALA A 231 -8.65 5.72 5.51
C ALA A 231 -7.34 4.93 5.42
N ASP A 232 -7.42 3.60 5.35
CA ASP A 232 -6.26 2.72 5.19
C ASP A 232 -5.48 3.03 3.89
N TRP A 233 -6.19 3.33 2.79
CA TRP A 233 -5.56 3.77 1.54
C TRP A 233 -4.83 5.10 1.71
N PHE A 234 -5.44 6.07 2.39
CA PHE A 234 -4.79 7.34 2.68
C PHE A 234 -3.59 7.18 3.61
N ASP A 235 -3.59 6.22 4.53
CA ASP A 235 -2.44 5.97 5.39
C ASP A 235 -1.23 5.55 4.55
N VAL A 236 -1.45 4.75 3.50
CA VAL A 236 -0.38 4.30 2.60
C VAL A 236 0.20 5.46 1.77
N TYR A 237 -0.64 6.34 1.24
CA TYR A 237 -0.21 7.32 0.22
C TYR A 237 -0.05 8.76 0.73
N LEU A 238 -0.62 9.10 1.88
CA LEU A 238 -0.49 10.43 2.49
C LEU A 238 0.44 10.44 3.69
N CYS A 239 0.56 9.36 4.46
CA CYS A 239 1.52 9.36 5.56
C CYS A 239 2.93 9.42 4.98
N PRO A 240 3.76 10.37 5.40
CA PRO A 240 5.16 10.34 5.03
C PRO A 240 5.75 9.05 5.62
N GLU A 241 6.32 8.22 4.76
CA GLU A 241 7.32 7.25 5.20
C GLU A 241 8.54 7.99 5.80
N THR A 242 8.72 9.26 5.42
CA THR A 242 9.80 10.16 5.83
C THR A 242 9.38 11.10 6.95
N GLY A 243 9.41 10.60 8.19
CA GLY A 243 9.24 11.43 9.39
C GLY A 243 9.92 10.87 10.64
N LEU A 244 10.27 9.60 10.60
CA LEU A 244 11.25 9.02 11.51
C LEU A 244 12.59 9.09 10.78
N GLU A 245 13.55 9.86 11.30
CA GLU A 245 14.97 9.47 11.16
C GLU A 245 15.03 8.11 11.85
N PRO A 246 15.01 6.99 11.09
CA PRO A 246 14.88 5.69 11.73
C PRO A 246 16.15 5.47 12.53
N ALA A 247 16.01 4.91 13.74
CA ALA A 247 17.14 4.74 14.64
C ALA A 247 18.34 4.15 13.90
N THR A 248 19.49 4.82 13.94
CA THR A 248 20.72 4.39 13.25
C THR A 248 21.68 3.67 14.19
N GLY A 249 21.31 3.52 15.48
CA GLY A 249 22.19 2.97 16.52
C GLY A 249 22.61 1.51 16.31
N PHE A 250 21.89 0.77 15.47
CA PHE A 250 22.25 -0.60 15.07
C PHE A 250 23.13 -0.66 13.82
N LEU A 251 23.33 0.45 13.10
CA LEU A 251 24.15 0.46 11.90
C LEU A 251 25.63 0.36 12.29
N PRO A 252 26.41 -0.52 11.63
CA PRO A 252 27.84 -0.53 11.82
C PRO A 252 28.44 0.79 11.30
N PRO A 253 29.64 1.18 11.77
CA PRO A 253 30.34 2.34 11.24
C PRO A 253 30.48 2.23 9.71
N ALA A 254 30.09 3.28 8.99
CA ALA A 254 30.27 3.33 7.55
C ALA A 254 31.77 3.38 7.21
N PRO A 255 32.21 2.79 6.09
CA PRO A 255 33.58 2.97 5.58
C PRO A 255 33.92 4.45 5.38
N ALA A 256 35.21 4.80 5.51
CA ALA A 256 35.66 6.18 5.39
C ALA A 256 35.23 6.83 4.06
N GLY A 257 34.68 8.05 4.14
CA GLY A 257 34.16 8.80 2.99
C GLY A 257 32.80 8.32 2.47
N GLN A 258 32.11 7.45 3.23
CA GLN A 258 30.77 6.98 2.93
C GLN A 258 29.84 7.17 4.13
N LYS A 259 28.55 7.24 3.86
CA LYS A 259 27.48 7.27 4.87
C LYS A 259 26.36 6.33 4.50
N TRP A 260 25.62 5.87 5.50
CA TRP A 260 24.39 5.12 5.31
C TRP A 260 23.26 6.06 4.86
N ARG A 261 22.51 5.63 3.85
CA ARG A 261 21.29 6.28 3.39
C ARG A 261 20.15 5.27 3.42
N LEU A 262 19.05 5.60 4.10
CA LEU A 262 17.83 4.81 4.01
C LEU A 262 17.32 4.81 2.56
N THR A 263 17.21 3.63 1.96
CA THR A 263 16.81 3.48 0.55
C THR A 263 15.43 2.85 0.42
N TRP A 264 15.05 1.99 1.36
CA TRP A 264 13.73 1.38 1.40
C TRP A 264 13.40 0.99 2.84
N HIS A 265 12.13 1.06 3.22
CA HIS A 265 11.69 0.56 4.52
C HIS A 265 10.19 0.30 4.56
N ASP A 266 9.71 -0.36 5.60
CA ASP A 266 8.32 -0.38 6.02
C ASP A 266 8.28 -0.37 7.55
N GLU A 267 7.58 0.61 8.12
CA GLU A 267 7.38 0.76 9.57
C GLU A 267 6.04 0.18 10.03
N PHE A 268 5.25 -0.39 9.11
CA PHE A 268 3.96 -1.04 9.39
C PHE A 268 2.94 -0.18 10.16
N ASN A 269 3.07 1.15 10.09
CA ASN A 269 2.20 2.12 10.77
C ASN A 269 0.81 2.28 10.14
N GLY A 270 0.59 1.71 8.95
CA GLY A 270 -0.70 1.71 8.29
C GLY A 270 -1.67 0.69 8.88
N ALA A 271 -2.92 0.74 8.41
CA ALA A 271 -3.95 -0.22 8.83
C ALA A 271 -4.03 -1.47 7.95
N LEU A 272 -3.40 -1.47 6.77
CA LEU A 272 -3.30 -2.60 5.86
C LEU A 272 -1.88 -2.82 5.40
N VAL A 273 -1.52 -4.07 5.13
CA VAL A 273 -0.26 -4.42 4.49
C VAL A 273 -0.16 -3.67 3.16
N ASN A 274 0.95 -2.96 2.94
CA ASN A 274 1.14 -2.18 1.73
C ASN A 274 1.36 -3.13 0.53
N ASP A 275 0.31 -3.35 -0.26
CA ASP A 275 0.34 -4.20 -1.45
C ASP A 275 1.29 -3.67 -2.56
N LEU A 276 1.84 -2.46 -2.46
CA LEU A 276 2.93 -2.00 -3.34
C LEU A 276 4.31 -2.47 -2.89
N LYS A 277 4.46 -2.85 -1.61
CA LYS A 277 5.71 -3.32 -1.02
C LYS A 277 5.74 -4.82 -0.87
N TRP A 278 4.62 -5.40 -0.44
CA TRP A 278 4.54 -6.79 -0.01
C TRP A 278 3.52 -7.59 -0.81
N ASN A 279 3.89 -8.78 -1.24
CA ASN A 279 2.96 -9.85 -1.62
C ASN A 279 2.63 -10.64 -0.37
N ARG A 280 1.34 -10.81 -0.04
CA ARG A 280 0.89 -11.78 0.96
C ARG A 280 0.84 -13.16 0.31
N LEU A 281 1.41 -14.17 0.96
CA LEU A 281 1.55 -15.52 0.42
C LEU A 281 0.43 -16.44 0.94
N GLY A 282 0.01 -17.39 0.12
CA GLY A 282 -1.18 -18.23 0.35
C GLY A 282 -2.17 -18.16 -0.82
N ASP A 283 -3.06 -19.13 -1.03
CA ASP A 283 -3.43 -20.24 -0.11
C ASP A 283 -2.87 -21.60 -0.55
N TRP A 284 -1.80 -22.07 0.08
CA TRP A 284 -1.22 -23.38 -0.25
C TRP A 284 -0.47 -24.02 0.93
N LYS A 285 -0.25 -25.34 0.83
CA LYS A 285 0.49 -26.10 1.84
C LYS A 285 1.96 -25.68 1.87
N ARG A 286 2.50 -25.43 3.06
CA ARG A 286 3.92 -25.15 3.30
C ARG A 286 4.38 -25.95 4.51
N ARG A 287 5.35 -26.85 4.31
CA ARG A 287 5.85 -27.76 5.36
C ARG A 287 4.67 -28.52 6.02
N ASP A 288 4.56 -28.45 7.34
CA ASP A 288 3.55 -29.12 8.14
C ASP A 288 2.27 -28.28 8.30
N GLY A 289 2.27 -27.04 7.77
CA GLY A 289 1.15 -26.10 7.81
C GLY A 289 0.72 -25.59 6.43
N PHE A 290 0.07 -24.43 6.43
CA PHE A 290 -0.42 -23.74 5.24
C PHE A 290 -0.18 -22.24 5.36
N TRP A 291 0.36 -21.62 4.31
CA TRP A 291 0.31 -20.17 4.21
C TRP A 291 -1.06 -19.73 3.73
N ILE A 292 -1.65 -18.75 4.43
CA ILE A 292 -2.89 -18.08 4.02
C ILE A 292 -2.72 -16.57 4.11
N GLN A 293 -3.35 -15.84 3.20
CA GLN A 293 -3.15 -14.38 3.10
C GLN A 293 -3.76 -13.61 4.27
N GLU A 294 -4.79 -14.16 4.91
CA GLU A 294 -5.48 -13.56 6.06
C GLU A 294 -4.66 -13.59 7.34
N ASP A 295 -3.65 -14.46 7.43
CA ASP A 295 -2.77 -14.58 8.59
C ASP A 295 -1.53 -13.67 8.49
N ALA A 296 -1.45 -12.82 7.46
CA ALA A 296 -0.52 -11.71 7.34
C ALA A 296 -1.29 -10.36 7.31
N TYR A 297 -1.29 -9.62 8.42
CA TYR A 297 -2.03 -8.37 8.57
C TYR A 297 -1.30 -7.37 9.48
N LEU A 298 -1.76 -6.11 9.49
CA LEU A 298 -1.23 -5.11 10.44
C LEU A 298 -2.13 -5.02 11.67
N ASP A 299 -1.55 -4.91 12.86
CA ASP A 299 -2.29 -4.80 14.13
C ASP A 299 -2.91 -3.41 14.37
N GLY A 300 -2.59 -2.44 13.50
CA GLY A 300 -2.99 -1.03 13.64
C GLY A 300 -2.20 -0.26 14.71
N GLN A 301 -1.12 -0.85 15.24
CA GLN A 301 -0.23 -0.29 16.26
C GLN A 301 1.24 -0.28 15.79
N GLY A 302 1.47 -0.33 14.48
CA GLY A 302 2.82 -0.27 13.91
C GLY A 302 3.50 -1.61 13.78
N LYS A 303 2.76 -2.73 13.65
CA LYS A 303 3.36 -4.06 13.49
C LYS A 303 2.69 -4.87 12.40
N LEU A 304 3.51 -5.55 11.61
CA LEU A 304 3.09 -6.70 10.82
C LEU A 304 2.97 -7.91 11.75
N VAL A 305 1.82 -8.56 11.67
CA VAL A 305 1.48 -9.80 12.37
C VAL A 305 1.51 -10.93 11.35
N LEU A 306 2.37 -11.92 11.60
CA LEU A 306 2.32 -13.24 10.95
C LEU A 306 1.78 -14.23 11.98
N ARG A 307 0.47 -14.46 11.94
CA ARG A 307 -0.26 -15.23 12.97
C ARG A 307 -0.27 -16.71 12.61
N THR A 308 0.03 -17.57 13.58
CA THR A 308 -0.27 -19.00 13.50
C THR A 308 -1.57 -19.30 14.22
N ARG A 309 -2.45 -20.10 13.60
CA ARG A 309 -3.70 -20.55 14.23
C ARG A 309 -4.08 -21.96 13.80
N LYS A 310 -4.97 -22.57 14.58
CA LYS A 310 -5.69 -23.78 14.17
C LYS A 310 -6.88 -23.39 13.28
N ASP A 311 -7.04 -24.10 12.17
CA ASP A 311 -8.08 -23.89 11.16
C ASP A 311 -8.72 -25.24 10.82
N GLY A 312 -9.73 -25.64 11.60
CA GLY A 312 -10.27 -27.00 11.55
C GLY A 312 -9.21 -28.04 11.91
N ASP A 313 -8.91 -28.94 10.97
CA ASP A 313 -7.93 -30.03 11.13
C ASP A 313 -6.50 -29.66 10.70
N ARG A 314 -6.29 -28.44 10.20
CA ARG A 314 -4.97 -27.95 9.78
C ARG A 314 -4.51 -26.77 10.65
N PHE A 315 -3.23 -26.43 10.52
CA PHE A 315 -2.66 -25.21 11.06
C PHE A 315 -2.29 -24.27 9.92
N THR A 316 -2.54 -22.98 10.10
CA THR A 316 -2.26 -21.93 9.13
C THR A 316 -1.33 -20.89 9.73
N CYS A 317 -0.53 -20.24 8.88
CA CYS A 317 0.39 -19.17 9.25
C CYS A 317 0.51 -18.09 8.16
N GLY A 318 1.02 -16.91 8.53
CA GLY A 318 1.23 -15.79 7.62
C GLY A 318 2.62 -15.74 7.00
N ALA A 319 2.71 -15.22 5.78
CA ALA A 319 3.98 -14.93 5.12
C ALA A 319 3.86 -13.79 4.11
N VAL A 320 4.93 -13.02 3.95
CA VAL A 320 5.05 -11.94 2.95
C VAL A 320 6.39 -11.96 2.22
N ASN A 321 6.42 -11.44 0.99
CA ASN A 321 7.67 -11.17 0.27
C ASN A 321 7.61 -9.88 -0.56
N THR A 322 8.76 -9.40 -1.04
CA THR A 322 8.83 -8.21 -1.90
C THR A 322 9.02 -8.52 -3.38
N SER A 323 8.89 -9.78 -3.80
CA SER A 323 9.21 -10.22 -5.17
C SER A 323 8.44 -9.42 -6.24
N GLY A 324 9.17 -8.83 -7.19
CA GLY A 324 8.58 -8.02 -8.26
C GLY A 324 8.09 -6.64 -7.81
N LYS A 325 8.37 -6.25 -6.55
CA LYS A 325 8.04 -4.95 -5.96
C LYS A 325 9.31 -4.23 -5.49
N PHE A 326 10.14 -4.92 -4.72
CA PHE A 326 11.45 -4.45 -4.29
C PHE A 326 12.45 -5.61 -4.32
N ASP A 327 13.33 -5.55 -5.31
CA ASP A 327 14.45 -6.47 -5.49
C ASP A 327 15.73 -5.62 -5.45
N HIS A 328 16.65 -5.94 -4.54
CA HIS A 328 17.80 -5.10 -4.25
C HIS A 328 19.07 -5.94 -4.06
N ALA A 329 20.22 -5.38 -4.41
CA ALA A 329 21.50 -6.02 -4.23
C ALA A 329 22.38 -5.12 -3.36
N PHE A 330 23.11 -5.74 -2.43
CA PHE A 330 23.96 -5.07 -1.46
C PHE A 330 23.20 -4.12 -0.51
N GLY A 331 23.88 -3.66 0.53
CA GLY A 331 23.32 -2.76 1.55
C GLY A 331 23.22 -3.41 2.92
N PHE A 332 22.64 -2.66 3.85
CA PHE A 332 22.34 -3.11 5.21
C PHE A 332 20.85 -3.33 5.36
N TYR A 333 20.45 -4.58 5.61
CA TYR A 333 19.08 -5.03 5.76
C TYR A 333 18.83 -5.34 7.22
N VAL A 334 17.74 -4.84 7.79
CA VAL A 334 17.39 -5.10 9.19
C VAL A 334 15.89 -5.25 9.35
N ALA A 335 15.48 -6.21 10.18
CA ALA A 335 14.11 -6.35 10.65
C ALA A 335 14.10 -6.41 12.19
N ARG A 336 13.17 -5.69 12.80
CA ARG A 336 12.94 -5.73 14.24
C ARG A 336 11.78 -6.66 14.55
N CYS A 337 12.07 -7.78 15.18
CA CYS A 337 11.12 -8.87 15.31
C CYS A 337 10.95 -9.34 16.75
N ARG A 338 9.74 -9.80 17.09
CA ARG A 338 9.44 -10.57 18.30
C ARG A 338 8.93 -11.94 17.90
N MET A 339 9.54 -12.97 18.47
CA MET A 339 9.22 -14.36 18.15
C MET A 339 7.91 -14.81 18.82
N PRO A 340 7.21 -15.80 18.22
CA PRO A 340 6.15 -16.55 18.91
C PRO A 340 6.74 -17.31 20.12
N ALA A 341 5.90 -17.57 21.11
CA ALA A 341 6.29 -18.19 22.38
C ALA A 341 6.12 -19.72 22.38
N GLU A 342 5.17 -20.24 21.61
CA GLU A 342 4.77 -21.63 21.63
C GLU A 342 5.66 -22.53 20.74
N PRO A 343 5.66 -23.86 20.94
CA PRO A 343 6.41 -24.80 20.10
C PRO A 343 5.81 -24.98 18.71
N GLY A 344 6.62 -25.49 17.77
CA GLY A 344 6.22 -25.83 16.40
C GLY A 344 6.34 -24.69 15.39
N HIS A 345 6.62 -23.48 15.87
CA HIS A 345 6.86 -22.28 15.09
C HIS A 345 8.26 -22.25 14.45
N TRP A 346 8.35 -21.74 13.22
CA TRP A 346 9.58 -21.53 12.46
C TRP A 346 9.54 -20.15 11.78
N PRO A 347 9.78 -19.07 12.56
CA PRO A 347 9.90 -17.72 12.04
C PRO A 347 11.22 -17.53 11.30
N ALA A 348 11.19 -16.78 10.20
CA ALA A 348 12.37 -16.43 9.43
C ALA A 348 12.30 -15.02 8.80
N PHE A 349 13.46 -14.37 8.75
CA PHE A 349 13.76 -13.19 7.94
C PHE A 349 14.89 -13.53 6.97
N TRP A 350 14.60 -13.49 5.67
CA TRP A 350 15.49 -14.06 4.66
C TRP A 350 15.31 -13.42 3.29
N MET A 351 16.21 -13.76 2.37
CA MET A 351 16.30 -13.20 1.03
C MET A 351 16.57 -14.30 0.02
N MET A 352 16.12 -14.13 -1.22
CA MET A 352 16.51 -15.00 -2.32
C MET A 352 16.28 -14.33 -3.68
N SER A 353 16.84 -14.93 -4.74
CA SER A 353 16.53 -14.58 -6.13
C SER A 353 15.98 -15.79 -6.89
N GLY A 354 15.50 -15.56 -8.12
CA GLY A 354 15.23 -16.65 -9.06
C GLY A 354 16.48 -17.42 -9.52
N GLY A 355 17.68 -16.97 -9.13
CA GLY A 355 18.95 -17.60 -9.45
C GLY A 355 19.35 -18.73 -8.52
N VAL A 356 18.81 -18.82 -7.30
CA VAL A 356 19.27 -19.77 -6.25
C VAL A 356 19.32 -21.24 -6.68
N GLY A 357 18.50 -21.63 -7.65
CA GLY A 357 18.43 -22.99 -8.18
C GLY A 357 19.34 -23.27 -9.39
N LYS A 358 20.03 -22.26 -9.89
CA LYS A 358 20.98 -22.42 -11.00
C LYS A 358 22.24 -23.08 -10.46
N VAL A 359 22.73 -24.06 -11.21
CA VAL A 359 23.94 -24.79 -10.86
C VAL A 359 25.10 -24.21 -11.66
N GLY A 360 26.16 -23.81 -10.94
CA GLY A 360 27.35 -23.19 -11.51
C GLY A 360 27.46 -21.71 -11.14
N ASP A 361 28.69 -21.19 -11.13
CA ASP A 361 29.03 -19.86 -10.57
C ASP A 361 28.82 -19.73 -9.04
N ASP A 362 28.75 -20.87 -8.35
CA ASP A 362 28.53 -20.99 -6.91
C ASP A 362 27.30 -20.19 -6.45
N GLY A 363 27.43 -19.30 -5.46
CA GLY A 363 26.32 -18.47 -4.97
C GLY A 363 26.19 -17.14 -5.69
N ARG A 364 27.08 -16.83 -6.65
CA ARG A 364 27.18 -15.50 -7.27
C ARG A 364 25.99 -15.16 -8.15
N ASP A 365 25.38 -16.16 -8.77
CA ASP A 365 24.21 -15.99 -9.64
C ASP A 365 22.88 -16.11 -8.88
N GLY A 366 22.93 -16.40 -7.58
CA GLY A 366 21.84 -16.32 -6.62
C GLY A 366 22.13 -17.15 -5.37
N THR A 367 21.97 -16.55 -4.20
CA THR A 367 22.03 -17.25 -2.91
C THR A 367 20.67 -17.09 -2.21
N GLU A 368 20.23 -18.09 -1.45
CA GLU A 368 19.24 -17.88 -0.39
C GLU A 368 20.01 -17.47 0.86
N ILE A 369 19.72 -16.28 1.37
CA ILE A 369 20.37 -15.67 2.52
C ILE A 369 19.39 -15.62 3.67
N ASP A 370 19.57 -16.54 4.62
CA ASP A 370 18.78 -16.58 5.85
C ASP A 370 19.43 -15.67 6.89
N ILE A 371 18.93 -14.43 6.98
CA ILE A 371 19.40 -13.43 7.95
C ILE A 371 19.09 -13.90 9.37
N MET A 372 17.93 -14.52 9.55
CA MET A 372 17.52 -15.15 10.80
C MET A 372 16.54 -16.27 10.51
N GLU A 373 16.83 -17.45 11.07
CA GLU A 373 15.82 -18.47 11.39
C GLU A 373 15.91 -18.80 12.87
N LEU A 374 14.77 -18.82 13.55
CA LEU A 374 14.72 -19.04 14.99
C LEU A 374 13.64 -20.07 15.34
N PRO A 375 13.78 -21.34 14.93
CA PRO A 375 12.78 -22.37 15.18
C PRO A 375 12.69 -22.79 16.66
N TRP A 376 13.74 -22.57 17.46
CA TRP A 376 13.78 -23.01 18.86
C TRP A 376 13.36 -21.92 19.85
N ARG A 377 12.68 -22.30 20.93
CA ARG A 377 12.28 -21.39 22.03
C ARG A 377 13.31 -21.36 23.19
N ASP A 378 14.58 -21.54 22.88
CA ASP A 378 15.70 -21.55 23.86
C ASP A 378 16.79 -20.51 23.53
N GLY A 379 16.45 -19.51 22.70
CA GLY A 379 17.37 -18.45 22.26
C GLY A 379 18.36 -18.89 21.17
N LYS A 380 18.23 -20.12 20.65
CA LYS A 380 19.05 -20.60 19.53
C LYS A 380 18.57 -20.00 18.22
N VAL A 381 19.47 -19.34 17.51
CA VAL A 381 19.25 -18.73 16.19
C VAL A 381 20.27 -19.29 15.20
N THR A 382 19.87 -19.40 13.94
CA THR A 382 20.75 -19.83 12.85
C THR A 382 20.65 -18.84 11.69
N MET A 383 21.79 -18.63 11.05
CA MET A 383 21.93 -17.87 9.81
C MET A 383 22.55 -18.81 8.79
N ASN A 384 22.02 -18.83 7.57
CA ASN A 384 22.45 -19.76 6.55
C ASN A 384 22.55 -19.09 5.18
N LEU A 385 23.39 -19.68 4.35
CA LEU A 385 23.60 -19.35 2.95
C LEU A 385 23.40 -20.64 2.17
N HIS A 386 22.52 -20.63 1.17
CA HIS A 386 22.22 -21.79 0.32
C HIS A 386 22.36 -21.43 -1.16
N TRP A 387 23.03 -22.26 -1.96
CA TRP A 387 23.19 -22.05 -3.41
C TRP A 387 23.31 -23.39 -4.17
N ASP A 388 23.30 -23.31 -5.50
CA ASP A 388 23.26 -24.46 -6.41
C ASP A 388 22.02 -25.37 -6.20
N GLY A 389 20.89 -24.77 -5.81
CA GLY A 389 19.61 -25.44 -5.55
C GLY A 389 19.57 -26.25 -4.24
N TYR A 390 18.53 -27.08 -4.07
CA TYR A 390 18.30 -27.88 -2.84
C TYR A 390 18.38 -29.40 -3.10
N GLY A 391 18.97 -29.79 -4.23
CA GLY A 391 19.10 -31.18 -4.67
C GLY A 391 20.53 -31.71 -4.48
N GLU A 392 20.98 -32.56 -5.41
CA GLU A 392 22.32 -33.18 -5.38
C GLU A 392 23.47 -32.16 -5.36
N HIS A 393 23.30 -31.02 -6.02
CA HIS A 393 24.32 -29.98 -6.12
C HIS A 393 24.27 -28.95 -4.98
N HIS A 394 23.34 -29.10 -4.05
CA HIS A 394 23.13 -28.14 -2.96
C HIS A 394 24.42 -27.91 -2.17
N LYS A 395 24.78 -26.64 -2.03
CA LYS A 395 25.86 -26.19 -1.15
C LYS A 395 25.30 -25.23 -0.12
N SER A 396 25.91 -25.24 1.06
CA SER A 396 25.53 -24.32 2.12
C SER A 396 26.70 -23.96 3.03
N ALA A 397 26.57 -22.81 3.68
CA ALA A 397 27.36 -22.41 4.83
C ALA A 397 26.40 -21.85 5.87
N GLY A 398 26.65 -22.12 7.14
CA GLY A 398 25.76 -21.64 8.20
C GLY A 398 26.49 -21.41 9.50
N HIS A 399 25.91 -20.53 10.31
CA HIS A 399 26.37 -20.23 11.65
C HIS A 399 25.20 -20.31 12.61
N ARG A 400 25.42 -20.98 13.74
CA ARG A 400 24.42 -21.18 14.78
C ARG A 400 25.00 -20.78 16.11
N LEU A 401 24.22 -20.02 16.86
CA LEU A 401 24.58 -19.56 18.20
C LEU A 401 23.34 -19.54 19.10
N THR A 402 23.57 -19.34 20.39
CA THR A 402 22.52 -19.24 21.40
C THR A 402 22.68 -17.92 22.13
N ILE A 403 21.64 -17.09 22.07
CA ILE A 403 21.50 -15.83 22.78
C ILE A 403 20.19 -15.97 23.58
N PRO A 404 20.27 -16.35 24.87
CA PRO A 404 19.09 -16.65 25.68
C PRO A 404 18.01 -15.55 25.67
N GLU A 405 18.44 -14.29 25.55
CA GLU A 405 17.57 -13.12 25.56
C GLU A 405 16.64 -13.06 24.34
N LEU A 406 16.93 -13.75 23.23
CA LEU A 406 16.13 -13.68 22.00
C LEU A 406 14.70 -14.22 22.14
N THR A 407 14.39 -14.92 23.22
CA THR A 407 13.01 -15.33 23.52
C THR A 407 12.16 -14.20 24.10
N ASP A 408 12.78 -13.07 24.49
CA ASP A 408 12.14 -12.00 25.24
C ASP A 408 12.06 -10.70 24.43
N GLY A 409 10.86 -10.34 23.98
CA GLY A 409 10.61 -9.03 23.37
C GLY A 409 11.18 -8.89 21.95
N PHE A 410 11.52 -7.66 21.56
CA PHE A 410 11.91 -7.33 20.19
C PHE A 410 13.42 -7.21 20.05
N HIS A 411 13.94 -7.87 19.01
CA HIS A 411 15.36 -7.87 18.63
C HIS A 411 15.55 -7.45 17.18
N ASP A 412 16.69 -6.81 16.91
CA ASP A 412 17.09 -6.46 15.55
C ASP A 412 17.93 -7.60 14.94
N TYR A 413 17.49 -8.13 13.80
CA TYR A 413 18.24 -9.10 13.01
C TYR A 413 18.65 -8.45 11.71
N ALA A 414 19.94 -8.47 11.39
CA ALA A 414 20.46 -7.71 10.27
C ALA A 414 21.55 -8.41 9.48
N LEU A 415 21.70 -7.95 8.24
CA LEU A 415 22.73 -8.35 7.30
C LEU A 415 23.32 -7.10 6.65
N TRP A 416 24.63 -6.93 6.76
CA TRP A 416 25.39 -6.14 5.81
C TRP A 416 25.86 -7.05 4.67
N TRP A 417 25.25 -6.89 3.51
CA TRP A 417 25.66 -7.54 2.27
C TRP A 417 26.45 -6.54 1.45
N SER A 418 27.75 -6.79 1.30
CA SER A 418 28.62 -6.03 0.42
C SER A 418 28.94 -6.85 -0.84
N PRO A 419 29.59 -6.26 -1.86
CA PRO A 419 30.04 -7.03 -3.02
C PRO A 419 31.03 -8.16 -2.70
N THR A 420 31.65 -8.15 -1.51
CA THR A 420 32.76 -9.05 -1.15
C THR A 420 32.47 -9.94 0.05
N GLU A 421 31.46 -9.63 0.86
CA GLU A 421 31.15 -10.40 2.07
C GLU A 421 29.73 -10.17 2.57
N TYR A 422 29.27 -11.12 3.38
CA TYR A 422 28.10 -11.07 4.22
C TYR A 422 28.53 -10.90 5.68
N VAL A 423 27.89 -9.96 6.39
CA VAL A 423 28.10 -9.76 7.83
C VAL A 423 26.75 -9.72 8.52
N PHE A 424 26.50 -10.67 9.41
CA PHE A 424 25.24 -10.83 10.12
C PHE A 424 25.35 -10.22 11.51
N TYR A 425 24.27 -9.58 11.95
CA TYR A 425 24.18 -8.91 13.23
C TYR A 425 22.91 -9.32 13.98
N VAL A 426 23.03 -9.34 15.30
CA VAL A 426 21.89 -9.39 16.23
C VAL A 426 22.05 -8.25 17.23
N ASP A 427 21.03 -7.40 17.35
CA ASP A 427 21.04 -6.18 18.19
C ASP A 427 22.29 -5.31 17.99
N GLY A 428 22.67 -5.10 16.72
CA GLY A 428 23.84 -4.30 16.33
C GLY A 428 25.20 -4.95 16.58
N LYS A 429 25.25 -6.17 17.12
CA LYS A 429 26.49 -6.92 17.33
C LYS A 429 26.72 -7.91 16.19
N GLU A 430 27.90 -7.88 15.60
CA GLU A 430 28.31 -8.87 14.60
C GLU A 430 28.34 -10.27 15.25
N VAL A 431 27.69 -11.24 14.61
CA VAL A 431 27.62 -12.63 15.07
C VAL A 431 28.21 -13.61 14.05
N TRP A 432 28.22 -13.26 12.76
CA TRP A 432 28.80 -14.08 11.72
C TRP A 432 29.28 -13.25 10.53
N ARG A 433 30.41 -13.62 9.94
CA ARG A 433 30.97 -13.04 8.73
C ARG A 433 31.39 -14.14 7.79
N SER A 434 31.07 -14.00 6.51
CA SER A 434 31.29 -15.05 5.50
C SER A 434 31.38 -14.47 4.09
N ASP A 435 32.18 -15.09 3.24
CA ASP A 435 32.22 -14.90 1.78
C ASP A 435 31.81 -16.19 1.04
N ALA A 436 31.21 -17.14 1.76
CA ALA A 436 30.81 -18.45 1.21
C ALA A 436 29.88 -18.30 0.00
N GLY A 437 30.08 -19.18 -0.99
CA GLY A 437 29.41 -19.08 -2.28
C GLY A 437 29.94 -17.94 -3.17
N GLY A 438 31.00 -17.23 -2.78
CA GLY A 438 31.59 -16.16 -3.59
C GLY A 438 30.78 -14.87 -3.62
N VAL A 439 29.78 -14.77 -2.73
CA VAL A 439 28.83 -13.66 -2.55
C VAL A 439 27.94 -13.42 -3.78
N SER A 440 26.63 -13.55 -3.58
CA SER A 440 25.59 -13.20 -4.54
C SER A 440 25.82 -11.81 -5.13
N GLN A 441 25.75 -11.73 -6.45
CA GLN A 441 25.95 -10.52 -7.25
C GLN A 441 24.66 -10.08 -7.97
N VAL A 442 23.54 -10.73 -7.66
CA VAL A 442 22.24 -10.47 -8.28
C VAL A 442 21.31 -9.80 -7.27
N LYS A 443 20.23 -9.17 -7.75
CA LYS A 443 19.21 -8.61 -6.86
C LYS A 443 18.40 -9.74 -6.23
N GLU A 444 18.07 -9.57 -4.96
CA GLU A 444 17.27 -10.51 -4.17
C GLU A 444 16.06 -9.79 -3.58
N TYR A 445 14.97 -10.52 -3.41
CA TYR A 445 13.76 -10.02 -2.76
C TYR A 445 13.70 -10.50 -1.30
N LEU A 446 13.10 -9.70 -0.44
CA LEU A 446 12.96 -9.96 0.99
C LEU A 446 11.78 -10.87 1.27
N LYS A 447 11.89 -11.64 2.36
CA LYS A 447 10.85 -12.54 2.87
C LYS A 447 10.79 -12.47 4.39
N LEU A 448 9.56 -12.33 4.89
CA LEU A 448 9.23 -12.55 6.30
C LEU A 448 8.20 -13.67 6.33
N THR A 449 8.54 -14.77 6.97
CA THR A 449 7.71 -15.97 6.93
C THR A 449 7.60 -16.57 8.30
N GLU A 450 6.38 -16.91 8.69
CA GLU A 450 6.15 -17.91 9.73
C GLU A 450 5.92 -19.26 9.03
N GLU A 451 6.59 -20.30 9.48
CA GLU A 451 6.40 -21.67 9.02
C GLU A 451 6.07 -22.60 10.19
N ILE A 452 5.47 -23.75 9.88
CA ILE A 452 5.18 -24.77 10.87
C ILE A 452 5.96 -26.00 10.50
N GLY A 453 6.79 -26.49 11.42
CA GLY A 453 7.65 -27.62 11.14
C GLY A 453 8.19 -28.29 12.40
N THR A 454 8.38 -29.60 12.31
CA THR A 454 9.00 -30.41 13.37
C THR A 454 10.34 -29.87 13.89
N TRP A 455 11.06 -29.07 13.09
CA TRP A 455 12.29 -28.41 13.52
C TRP A 455 12.07 -27.44 14.69
N GLY A 456 10.93 -26.75 14.71
CA GLY A 456 10.52 -25.84 15.79
C GLY A 456 9.77 -26.52 16.93
N GLY A 457 9.53 -27.82 16.85
CA GLY A 457 8.78 -28.60 17.83
C GLY A 457 7.41 -29.07 17.31
N ASP A 458 6.55 -29.49 18.23
CA ASP A 458 5.21 -30.01 17.92
C ASP A 458 4.15 -28.92 18.11
N ILE A 459 3.64 -28.38 16.99
CA ILE A 459 2.60 -27.35 16.97
C ILE A 459 1.29 -27.81 17.62
N THR A 460 1.05 -29.11 17.74
CA THR A 460 -0.18 -29.63 18.37
C THR A 460 -0.19 -29.42 19.89
N GLN A 461 0.97 -29.12 20.48
CA GLN A 461 1.11 -28.75 21.88
C GLN A 461 1.00 -27.24 22.14
N ALA A 462 0.93 -26.43 21.07
CA ALA A 462 0.89 -24.98 21.17
C ALA A 462 -0.48 -24.44 21.62
N THR A 463 -0.47 -23.41 22.46
CA THR A 463 -1.64 -22.58 22.75
C THR A 463 -1.81 -21.53 21.66
N LEU A 464 -2.73 -21.77 20.72
CA LEU A 464 -2.95 -20.89 19.56
C LEU A 464 -4.21 -20.00 19.72
N PRO A 465 -4.27 -18.80 19.09
CA PRO A 465 -3.27 -18.26 18.17
C PRO A 465 -2.01 -17.73 18.86
N ASP A 466 -0.89 -17.78 18.15
CA ASP A 466 0.38 -17.17 18.55
C ASP A 466 0.99 -16.47 17.32
N GLU A 467 1.89 -15.52 17.55
CA GLU A 467 2.21 -14.48 16.57
C GLU A 467 3.71 -14.21 16.46
N PHE A 468 4.21 -14.23 15.23
CA PHE A 468 5.48 -13.63 14.86
C PHE A 468 5.24 -12.17 14.48
N LEU A 469 5.81 -11.23 15.25
CA LEU A 469 5.58 -9.79 15.06
C LEU A 469 6.81 -9.10 14.48
N VAL A 470 6.59 -8.19 13.54
CA VAL A 470 7.64 -7.37 12.93
C VAL A 470 7.27 -5.89 13.05
N GLU A 471 8.13 -5.11 13.70
CA GLU A 471 7.91 -3.68 13.95
C GLU A 471 8.41 -2.81 12.80
N TYR A 472 9.51 -3.18 12.17
CA TYR A 472 9.96 -2.54 10.93
C TYR A 472 10.83 -3.48 10.11
N VAL A 473 10.94 -3.16 8.81
CA VAL A 473 12.02 -3.61 7.93
C VAL A 473 12.65 -2.39 7.30
N ARG A 474 13.98 -2.29 7.32
CA ARG A 474 14.72 -1.16 6.74
C ARG A 474 15.90 -1.65 5.92
N VAL A 475 16.19 -0.93 4.85
CA VAL A 475 17.30 -1.19 3.93
C VAL A 475 18.06 0.11 3.69
N TYR A 476 19.38 0.05 3.88
CA TYR A 476 20.28 1.18 3.75
C TYR A 476 21.36 0.90 2.72
N ASP A 477 21.64 1.89 1.87
CA ASP A 477 22.79 1.89 0.99
C ASP A 477 23.96 2.62 1.62
N LEU A 478 25.17 2.19 1.28
CA LEU A 478 26.34 3.05 1.40
C LEU A 478 26.39 4.01 0.20
N VAL A 479 26.50 5.30 0.51
CA VAL A 479 26.67 6.36 -0.48
C VAL A 479 27.89 7.22 -0.13
N PRO A 480 28.51 7.90 -1.10
CA PRO A 480 29.53 8.91 -0.79
C PRO A 480 28.99 9.97 0.19
N GLU A 481 29.85 10.44 1.09
CA GLU A 481 29.53 11.51 2.05
C GLU A 481 29.03 12.81 1.41
#